data_AF-A0A7S1H706-F1
#
_entry.id   AF-A0A7S1H706-F1
#
_cell.length_a   1.000
_cell.length_b   1.000
_cell.length_c   1.000
_cell.angle_alpha   90.00
_cell.angle_beta   90.00
_cell.angle_gamma   90.00
#
_symmetry.space_group_name_H-M   'P 1'
#
loop_
_entity.id
_entity.type
_entity.pdbx_description
1 polymer ?
#
loop_
_entity_poly.entity_id
_entity_poly.type
_entity_poly.pdbx_seq_one_letter_code
_entity_poly.pdbx_strand_id
1 'polypeptide(L)'
;APHSQSYASFCDDFGPLDISMVVRFCEEIKSKMDHPLLAHRRIVFYTLAVPEFVTNSAFLLCCYLMIFEGLSPAGAWARFERVAGLPVLHYRDATFEMPTFHLSILDCLKGLRRAMDLAWFDAARFDVEKYDAFYESPSHDLNVMNPNFIAFACPKDEPDAYLTRDRKPSAHVEIFRQLGVSDVVRLNEKGNYSDSVFVDAGFIHSDLEFDDCTCPPSYIVERFLDVCDAAKGVVAVHCLAGLGRTGTLIGCHM
;
A
#
# COMPACT_ATOMS: atom_id res chain seq x y z
N ALA A 1 26.64 -3.58 0.60
CA ALA A 1 25.40 -3.90 -0.14
C ALA A 1 24.58 -2.63 -0.16
N PRO A 2 23.99 -2.21 -1.29
CA PRO A 2 23.17 -1.01 -1.29
C PRO A 2 22.03 -1.23 -0.29
N HIS A 3 21.79 -0.24 0.57
CA HIS A 3 20.79 -0.25 1.64
C HIS A 3 19.37 -0.12 1.05
N SER A 4 18.91 -1.09 0.26
CA SER A 4 17.73 -0.93 -0.62
C SER A 4 16.37 -1.26 -0.01
N GLN A 5 16.23 -1.22 1.33
CA GLN A 5 14.93 -1.42 2.01
C GLN A 5 14.78 -0.41 3.14
N SER A 6 14.85 0.89 2.79
CA SER A 6 14.53 1.97 3.72
C SER A 6 13.12 2.47 3.44
N TYR A 7 12.28 2.49 4.48
CA TYR A 7 10.97 3.15 4.43
C TYR A 7 11.13 4.64 4.11
N ALA A 8 10.30 5.15 3.22
CA ALA A 8 10.26 6.57 2.86
C ALA A 8 9.14 7.27 3.63
N SER A 9 9.50 7.92 4.74
CA SER A 9 8.56 8.61 5.62
C SER A 9 7.92 9.84 4.97
N PHE A 10 6.62 10.04 5.19
CA PHE A 10 5.94 11.29 4.87
C PHE A 10 6.10 12.33 5.98
N CYS A 11 5.97 11.89 7.24
CA CYS A 11 6.10 12.66 8.46
C CYS A 11 6.98 11.86 9.45
N ASP A 12 6.45 11.55 10.64
CA ASP A 12 7.07 10.71 11.66
C ASP A 12 6.73 9.22 11.50
N ASP A 13 5.96 8.85 10.48
CA ASP A 13 5.69 7.45 10.14
C ASP A 13 7.00 6.75 9.75
N PHE A 14 7.19 5.52 10.21
CA PHE A 14 8.44 4.77 10.00
C PHE A 14 8.22 3.39 9.37
N GLY A 15 6.96 3.01 9.11
CA GLY A 15 6.58 1.70 8.60
C GLY A 15 5.09 1.41 8.77
N PRO A 16 4.65 0.15 8.51
CA PRO A 16 5.47 -0.96 8.07
C PRO A 16 6.02 -0.77 6.65
N LEU A 17 7.03 -1.56 6.28
CA LEU A 17 7.54 -1.61 4.91
C LEU A 17 6.46 -2.15 3.96
N ASP A 18 6.43 -1.63 2.73
CA ASP A 18 5.44 -2.03 1.73
C ASP A 18 5.64 -3.47 1.22
N ILE A 19 4.68 -3.94 0.42
CA ILE A 19 4.64 -5.33 -0.05
C ILE A 19 5.79 -5.68 -1.01
N SER A 20 6.30 -4.72 -1.79
CA SER A 20 7.47 -4.93 -2.66
C SER A 20 8.69 -5.23 -1.82
N MET A 21 8.93 -4.41 -0.78
CA MET A 21 10.03 -4.64 0.16
C MET A 21 9.88 -5.96 0.92
N VAL A 22 8.65 -6.30 1.35
CA VAL A 22 8.36 -7.59 2.00
C VAL A 22 8.72 -8.77 1.09
N VAL A 23 8.27 -8.76 -0.17
CA VAL A 23 8.54 -9.86 -1.12
C VAL A 23 10.04 -9.98 -1.38
N ARG A 24 10.72 -8.88 -1.73
CA ARG A 24 12.18 -8.87 -1.96
C ARG A 24 12.95 -9.39 -0.76
N PHE A 25 12.58 -8.98 0.46
CA PHE A 25 13.20 -9.49 1.69
C PHE A 25 13.01 -11.00 1.82
N CYS A 26 11.78 -11.48 1.65
CA CYS A 26 11.49 -12.88 1.87
C CYS A 26 12.18 -13.77 0.83
N GLU A 27 12.25 -13.34 -0.43
CA GLU A 27 13.01 -14.01 -1.49
C GLU A 27 14.51 -14.04 -1.19
N GLU A 28 15.06 -12.93 -0.68
CA GLU A 28 16.47 -12.86 -0.30
C GLU A 28 16.81 -13.83 0.83
N ILE A 29 15.97 -13.90 1.87
CA ILE A 29 16.14 -14.84 2.98
C ILE A 29 16.01 -16.27 2.47
N LYS A 30 14.97 -16.58 1.68
CA LYS A 30 14.76 -17.91 1.09
C LYS A 30 15.97 -18.35 0.26
N SER A 31 16.48 -17.48 -0.60
CA SER A 31 17.66 -17.75 -1.43
C SER A 31 18.89 -18.10 -0.58
N LYS A 32 19.11 -17.41 0.54
CA LYS A 32 20.20 -17.74 1.48
C LYS A 32 19.97 -19.06 2.20
N MET A 33 18.75 -19.32 2.66
CA MET A 33 18.37 -20.57 3.35
C MET A 33 18.54 -21.79 2.44
N ASP A 34 18.22 -21.66 1.15
CA ASP A 34 18.30 -22.74 0.15
C ASP A 34 19.70 -22.90 -0.46
N HIS A 35 20.65 -21.99 -0.16
CA HIS A 35 21.96 -21.98 -0.80
C HIS A 35 22.85 -23.15 -0.31
N PRO A 36 23.35 -24.04 -1.20
CA PRO A 36 24.11 -25.23 -0.79
C PRO A 36 25.35 -24.95 0.07
N LEU A 37 26.08 -23.86 -0.23
CA LEU A 37 27.26 -23.46 0.57
C LEU A 37 26.91 -22.99 2.00
N LEU A 38 25.64 -22.67 2.27
CA LEU A 38 25.15 -22.19 3.56
C LEU A 38 24.39 -23.27 4.35
N ALA A 39 24.21 -24.49 3.80
CA ALA A 39 23.39 -25.56 4.39
C ALA A 39 23.78 -25.96 5.84
N HIS A 40 25.04 -25.73 6.23
CA HIS A 40 25.55 -26.01 7.58
C HIS A 40 25.99 -24.75 8.32
N ARG A 41 25.55 -23.57 7.85
CA ARG A 41 25.85 -22.27 8.46
C ARG A 41 24.60 -21.75 9.14
N ARG A 42 24.81 -21.02 10.24
CA ARG A 42 23.75 -20.23 10.85
C ARG A 42 23.67 -18.90 10.10
N ILE A 43 22.52 -18.62 9.51
CA ILE A 43 22.23 -17.32 8.90
C ILE A 43 21.74 -16.40 10.03
N VAL A 44 22.33 -15.21 10.12
CA VAL A 44 21.99 -14.21 11.13
C VAL A 44 21.60 -12.94 10.39
N PHE A 45 20.31 -12.59 10.49
CA PHE A 45 19.83 -11.28 10.11
C PHE A 45 20.02 -10.31 11.29
N TYR A 46 20.56 -9.13 11.01
CA TYR A 46 20.82 -8.12 12.03
C TYR A 46 20.42 -6.75 11.52
N THR A 47 20.13 -5.85 12.46
CA THR A 47 19.79 -4.45 12.20
C THR A 47 20.46 -3.56 13.24
N LEU A 48 20.44 -2.25 13.03
CA LEU A 48 20.94 -1.31 14.03
C LEU A 48 20.00 -1.29 15.24
N ALA A 49 20.53 -0.97 16.42
CA ALA A 49 19.78 -0.87 17.68
C ALA A 49 18.92 0.41 17.76
N VAL A 50 18.18 0.70 16.69
CA VAL A 50 17.24 1.82 16.54
C VAL A 50 15.82 1.21 16.57
N PRO A 51 14.93 1.61 17.50
CA PRO A 51 13.63 0.96 17.71
C PRO A 51 12.78 0.80 16.44
N GLU A 52 12.77 1.80 15.57
CA GLU A 52 12.07 1.79 14.27
C GLU A 52 12.61 0.68 13.36
N PHE A 53 13.94 0.57 13.27
CA PHE A 53 14.60 -0.46 12.46
C PHE A 53 14.44 -1.85 13.05
N VAL A 54 14.43 -1.98 14.39
CA VAL A 54 14.13 -3.24 15.09
C VAL A 54 12.69 -3.67 14.81
N THR A 55 11.74 -2.74 14.88
CA THR A 55 10.32 -2.98 14.62
C THR A 55 10.10 -3.47 13.19
N ASN A 56 10.62 -2.77 12.19
CA ASN A 56 10.51 -3.18 10.79
C ASN A 56 11.23 -4.50 10.49
N SER A 57 12.39 -4.73 11.11
CA SER A 57 13.13 -5.99 11.00
C SER A 57 12.34 -7.17 11.55
N ALA A 58 11.70 -7.00 12.72
CA ALA A 58 10.83 -8.01 13.30
C ALA A 58 9.60 -8.26 12.42
N PHE A 59 8.99 -7.21 11.87
CA PHE A 59 7.87 -7.32 10.93
C PHE A 59 8.24 -8.11 9.67
N LEU A 60 9.36 -7.78 9.01
CA LEU A 60 9.84 -8.50 7.82
C LEU A 60 10.10 -9.99 8.09
N LEU A 61 10.76 -10.31 9.22
CA LEU A 61 10.98 -11.70 9.60
C LEU A 61 9.67 -12.42 9.89
N CYS A 62 8.70 -11.76 10.53
CA CYS A 62 7.38 -12.34 10.73
C CYS A 62 6.66 -12.60 9.40
N CYS A 63 6.79 -11.69 8.43
CA CYS A 63 6.25 -11.88 7.08
C CYS A 63 6.90 -13.10 6.40
N TYR A 64 8.21 -13.26 6.47
CA TYR A 64 8.91 -14.44 5.96
C TYR A 64 8.37 -15.73 6.58
N LEU A 65 8.27 -15.77 7.91
CA LEU A 65 7.73 -16.94 8.64
C LEU A 65 6.29 -17.27 8.23
N MET A 66 5.47 -16.25 7.94
CA MET A 66 4.09 -16.46 7.51
C MET A 66 4.00 -16.93 6.06
N ILE A 67 4.72 -16.27 5.15
CA ILE A 67 4.64 -16.50 3.70
C ILE A 67 5.31 -17.82 3.32
N PHE A 68 6.51 -18.08 3.82
CA PHE A 68 7.35 -19.19 3.37
C PHE A 68 7.38 -20.38 4.34
N GLU A 69 7.21 -20.15 5.64
CA GLU A 69 7.19 -21.22 6.65
C GLU A 69 5.76 -21.60 7.08
N GLY A 70 4.73 -20.88 6.60
CA GLY A 70 3.32 -21.20 6.83
C GLY A 70 2.83 -20.95 8.26
N LEU A 71 3.52 -20.12 9.04
CA LEU A 71 3.07 -19.78 10.41
C LEU A 71 1.83 -18.87 10.38
N SER A 72 1.00 -18.98 11.42
CA SER A 72 -0.07 -18.00 11.67
C SER A 72 0.51 -16.66 12.13
N PRO A 73 -0.24 -15.53 12.00
CA PRO A 73 0.21 -14.22 12.50
C PRO A 73 0.70 -14.25 13.95
N ALA A 74 -0.08 -14.88 14.84
CA ALA A 74 0.30 -15.03 16.25
C ALA A 74 1.52 -15.94 16.43
N GLY A 75 1.63 -17.01 15.65
CA GLY A 75 2.77 -17.93 15.70
C GLY A 75 4.07 -17.29 15.26
N ALA A 76 4.04 -16.44 14.23
CA ALA A 76 5.18 -15.67 13.75
C ALA A 76 5.60 -14.62 14.80
N TRP A 77 4.65 -13.84 15.31
CA TRP A 77 4.92 -12.81 16.32
C TRP A 77 5.46 -13.37 17.64
N ALA A 78 4.94 -14.53 18.09
CA ALA A 78 5.38 -15.19 19.32
C ALA A 78 6.88 -15.56 19.33
N ARG A 79 7.57 -15.56 18.17
CA ARG A 79 9.03 -15.76 18.10
C ARG A 79 9.82 -14.56 18.61
N PHE A 80 9.25 -13.37 18.51
CA PHE A 80 9.88 -12.10 18.88
C PHE A 80 9.43 -11.62 20.25
N GLU A 81 8.16 -11.86 20.60
CA GLU A 81 7.61 -11.49 21.92
C GLU A 81 8.40 -12.11 23.09
N ARG A 82 9.00 -13.28 22.88
CA ARG A 82 9.82 -13.98 23.88
C ARG A 82 11.22 -13.37 24.08
N VAL A 83 11.63 -12.42 23.23
CA VAL A 83 12.93 -11.77 23.33
C VAL A 83 12.82 -10.61 24.33
N ALA A 84 13.22 -10.87 25.56
CA ALA A 84 13.19 -9.88 26.63
C ALA A 84 13.98 -8.62 26.25
N GLY A 85 13.34 -7.45 26.38
CA GLY A 85 13.96 -6.15 26.13
C GLY A 85 14.07 -5.76 24.66
N LEU A 86 13.39 -6.46 23.73
CA LEU A 86 13.35 -6.05 22.32
C LEU A 86 12.55 -4.74 22.17
N PRO A 87 13.15 -3.63 21.71
CA PRO A 87 12.48 -2.33 21.63
C PRO A 87 11.59 -2.26 20.38
N VAL A 88 10.39 -2.83 20.48
CA VAL A 88 9.39 -2.82 19.40
C VAL A 88 8.37 -1.71 19.65
N LEU A 89 8.14 -0.90 18.62
CA LEU A 89 7.16 0.18 18.60
C LEU A 89 5.85 -0.27 17.95
N HIS A 90 4.79 0.50 18.16
CA HIS A 90 3.61 0.42 17.30
C HIS A 90 3.74 1.42 16.15
N TYR A 91 3.18 1.07 15.00
CA TYR A 91 3.11 1.93 13.84
C TYR A 91 2.11 3.05 14.06
N ARG A 92 2.44 4.24 13.52
CA ARG A 92 1.62 5.45 13.56
C ARG A 92 1.23 5.89 12.15
N ASP A 93 0.31 6.82 12.07
CA ASP A 93 -0.13 7.44 10.82
C ASP A 93 0.85 8.49 10.28
N ALA A 94 0.66 8.85 9.02
CA ALA A 94 1.48 9.80 8.26
C ALA A 94 0.98 11.25 8.40
N THR A 95 0.65 11.69 9.63
CA THR A 95 0.23 13.07 9.91
C THR A 95 1.29 13.83 10.71
N PHE A 96 1.23 15.15 10.67
CA PHE A 96 2.04 16.05 11.50
C PHE A 96 1.49 16.18 12.94
N GLU A 97 0.37 15.53 13.24
CA GLU A 97 -0.32 15.60 14.51
C GLU A 97 0.12 14.48 15.45
N MET A 98 -0.28 14.59 16.72
CA MET A 98 -0.10 13.50 17.69
C MET A 98 -0.94 12.28 17.28
N PRO A 99 -0.36 11.07 17.21
CA PRO A 99 -1.08 9.89 16.75
C PRO A 99 -2.14 9.49 17.77
N THR A 100 -3.39 9.38 17.31
CA THR A 100 -4.53 8.96 18.14
C THR A 100 -4.86 7.48 18.02
N PHE A 101 -4.28 6.81 17.03
CA PHE A 101 -4.46 5.39 16.75
C PHE A 101 -3.12 4.77 16.34
N HIS A 102 -2.90 3.52 16.72
CA HIS A 102 -1.67 2.81 16.44
C HIS A 102 -1.95 1.37 16.02
N LEU A 103 -1.10 0.83 15.14
CA LEU A 103 -1.16 -0.57 14.72
C LEU A 103 0.06 -1.33 15.26
N SER A 104 -0.18 -2.50 15.85
CA SER A 104 0.90 -3.40 16.22
C SER A 104 1.40 -4.20 15.01
N ILE A 105 2.59 -4.80 15.12
CA ILE A 105 3.06 -5.80 14.13
C ILE A 105 2.01 -6.91 13.93
N LEU A 106 1.36 -7.35 15.01
CA LEU A 106 0.34 -8.40 14.93
C LEU A 106 -0.88 -7.97 14.11
N ASP A 107 -1.28 -6.70 14.16
CA ASP A 107 -2.41 -6.19 13.37
C ASP A 107 -2.04 -6.17 11.87
N CYS A 108 -0.84 -5.71 11.52
CA CYS A 108 -0.33 -5.76 10.15
C CYS A 108 -0.25 -7.20 9.61
N LEU A 109 0.23 -8.15 10.43
CA LEU A 109 0.31 -9.57 10.05
C LEU A 109 -1.08 -10.18 9.83
N LYS A 110 -2.07 -9.83 10.64
CA LYS A 110 -3.46 -10.27 10.44
C LYS A 110 -4.03 -9.73 9.14
N GLY A 111 -3.78 -8.46 8.83
CA GLY A 111 -4.19 -7.85 7.56
C GLY A 111 -3.58 -8.57 6.35
N LEU A 112 -2.26 -8.80 6.37
CA LEU A 112 -1.57 -9.52 5.30
C LEU A 112 -2.08 -10.98 5.17
N ARG A 113 -2.28 -11.70 6.27
CA ARG A 113 -2.88 -13.04 6.24
C ARG A 113 -4.27 -13.03 5.61
N ARG A 114 -5.10 -12.04 5.96
CA ARG A 114 -6.45 -11.91 5.39
C ARG A 114 -6.40 -11.63 3.89
N ALA A 115 -5.47 -10.78 3.43
CA ALA A 115 -5.25 -10.54 2.01
C ALA A 115 -4.83 -11.83 1.26
N MET A 116 -4.00 -12.68 1.88
CA MET A 116 -3.67 -14.00 1.33
C MET A 116 -4.88 -14.94 1.29
N ASP A 117 -5.70 -14.97 2.35
CA ASP A 117 -6.90 -15.81 2.43
C ASP A 117 -7.95 -15.43 1.37
N LEU A 118 -8.04 -14.14 1.05
CA LEU A 118 -8.91 -13.59 0.01
C LEU A 118 -8.28 -13.65 -1.39
N ALA A 119 -7.08 -14.20 -1.52
CA ALA A 119 -6.29 -14.23 -2.76
C ALA A 119 -6.04 -12.85 -3.39
N TRP A 120 -6.00 -11.80 -2.56
CA TRP A 120 -5.56 -10.46 -2.99
C TRP A 120 -4.04 -10.39 -3.13
N PHE A 121 -3.33 -11.23 -2.38
CA PHE A 121 -1.87 -11.32 -2.42
C PHE A 121 -1.41 -12.79 -2.49
N ASP A 122 -0.50 -13.07 -3.41
CA ASP A 122 0.21 -14.34 -3.54
C ASP A 122 1.69 -14.04 -3.81
N ALA A 123 2.54 -14.31 -2.82
CA ALA A 123 3.97 -14.04 -2.91
C ALA A 123 4.67 -14.78 -4.05
N ALA A 124 4.18 -15.95 -4.48
CA ALA A 124 4.79 -16.70 -5.58
C ALA A 124 4.46 -16.12 -6.96
N ARG A 125 3.45 -15.25 -7.05
CA ARG A 125 2.96 -14.65 -8.30
C ARG A 125 3.09 -13.13 -8.33
N PHE A 126 3.52 -12.53 -7.23
CA PHE A 126 3.58 -11.09 -7.09
C PHE A 126 4.68 -10.51 -7.97
N ASP A 127 4.29 -9.65 -8.92
CA ASP A 127 5.21 -8.97 -9.82
C ASP A 127 5.70 -7.67 -9.17
N VAL A 128 6.83 -7.78 -8.48
CA VAL A 128 7.44 -6.67 -7.75
C VAL A 128 7.84 -5.52 -8.69
N GLU A 129 8.39 -5.85 -9.86
CA GLU A 129 8.85 -4.84 -10.82
C GLU A 129 7.66 -4.06 -11.40
N LYS A 130 6.53 -4.74 -11.66
CA LYS A 130 5.29 -4.07 -12.07
C LYS A 130 4.71 -3.19 -10.96
N TYR A 131 4.74 -3.65 -9.71
CA TYR A 131 4.29 -2.86 -8.57
C TYR A 131 5.11 -1.56 -8.44
N ASP A 132 6.44 -1.68 -8.44
CA ASP A 132 7.35 -0.54 -8.32
C ASP A 132 7.19 0.41 -9.52
N ALA A 133 7.02 -0.12 -10.74
CA ALA A 133 6.81 0.69 -11.93
C ALA A 133 5.53 1.56 -11.88
N PHE A 134 4.46 1.09 -11.25
CA PHE A 134 3.24 1.89 -11.07
C PHE A 134 3.38 2.91 -9.94
N TYR A 135 3.99 2.51 -8.83
CA TYR A 135 4.16 3.35 -7.65
C TYR A 135 5.18 4.47 -7.89
N GLU A 136 6.36 4.14 -8.41
CA GLU A 136 7.46 5.09 -8.61
C GLU A 136 7.27 5.97 -9.85
N SER A 137 6.31 5.63 -10.73
CA SER A 137 6.04 6.41 -11.93
C SER A 137 5.72 7.87 -11.56
N PRO A 138 6.51 8.84 -12.06
CA PRO A 138 6.20 10.26 -11.92
C PRO A 138 4.82 10.64 -12.47
N SER A 139 4.25 9.83 -13.36
CA SER A 139 3.00 10.08 -14.05
C SER A 139 1.77 9.41 -13.43
N HIS A 140 1.95 8.44 -12.52
CA HIS A 140 0.82 7.63 -12.01
C HIS A 140 0.67 7.67 -10.50
N ASP A 141 1.74 7.40 -9.73
CA ASP A 141 1.67 7.36 -8.26
C ASP A 141 0.49 6.49 -7.80
N LEU A 142 0.54 5.22 -8.20
CA LEU A 142 -0.60 4.31 -8.25
C LEU A 142 -0.27 2.95 -7.61
N ASN A 143 -1.20 2.43 -6.81
CA ASN A 143 -1.16 1.08 -6.28
C ASN A 143 -2.46 0.32 -6.57
N VAL A 144 -2.32 -0.93 -7.04
CA VAL A 144 -3.43 -1.90 -7.08
C VAL A 144 -3.59 -2.46 -5.68
N MET A 145 -4.71 -2.13 -5.01
CA MET A 145 -4.93 -2.48 -3.61
C MET A 145 -5.42 -3.92 -3.45
N ASN A 146 -6.36 -4.31 -4.30
CA ASN A 146 -6.92 -5.64 -4.42
C ASN A 146 -7.58 -5.79 -5.81
N PRO A 147 -8.20 -6.93 -6.15
CA PRO A 147 -8.82 -7.12 -7.47
C PRO A 147 -9.91 -6.11 -7.85
N ASN A 148 -10.47 -5.36 -6.90
CA ASN A 148 -11.58 -4.42 -7.12
C ASN A 148 -11.13 -2.96 -7.12
N PHE A 149 -9.98 -2.64 -6.51
CA PHE A 149 -9.61 -1.25 -6.24
C PHE A 149 -8.18 -0.88 -6.65
N ILE A 150 -8.09 0.33 -7.18
CA ILE A 150 -6.84 1.06 -7.38
C ILE A 150 -6.90 2.34 -6.55
N ALA A 151 -5.83 2.63 -5.82
CA ALA A 151 -5.59 3.93 -5.20
C ALA A 151 -4.52 4.67 -6.00
N PHE A 152 -4.73 5.95 -6.29
CA PHE A 152 -3.75 6.77 -7.00
C PHE A 152 -3.81 8.24 -6.59
N ALA A 153 -2.76 9.00 -6.87
CA ALA A 153 -2.71 10.43 -6.59
C ALA A 153 -3.49 11.25 -7.64
N CYS A 154 -3.93 12.45 -7.27
CA CYS A 154 -4.74 13.32 -8.14
C CYS A 154 -4.00 13.67 -9.45
N PRO A 155 -4.60 13.41 -10.62
CA PRO A 155 -4.12 13.94 -11.88
C PRO A 155 -4.17 15.47 -11.92
N LYS A 156 -3.34 16.10 -12.75
CA LYS A 156 -3.33 17.55 -12.97
C LYS A 156 -3.26 17.87 -14.46
N ASP A 157 -4.09 18.80 -14.93
CA ASP A 157 -4.05 19.29 -16.32
C ASP A 157 -2.78 20.14 -16.57
N GLU A 158 -2.45 20.99 -15.60
CA GLU A 158 -1.22 21.79 -15.61
C GLU A 158 -0.09 21.07 -14.85
N PRO A 159 1.13 21.05 -15.40
CA PRO A 159 2.28 20.46 -14.73
C PRO A 159 2.58 21.18 -13.42
N ASP A 160 2.99 20.44 -12.40
CA ASP A 160 3.37 21.00 -11.12
C ASP A 160 4.67 21.80 -11.28
N ALA A 161 4.64 23.11 -11.01
CA ALA A 161 5.80 23.99 -11.20
C ALA A 161 7.01 23.61 -10.32
N TYR A 162 6.79 22.82 -9.26
CA TYR A 162 7.82 22.45 -8.29
C TYR A 162 8.17 20.95 -8.30
N LEU A 163 7.28 20.11 -8.85
CA LEU A 163 7.49 18.67 -8.97
C LEU A 163 7.59 18.30 -10.45
N THR A 164 8.68 17.65 -10.87
CA THR A 164 8.89 17.16 -12.25
C THR A 164 7.93 16.02 -12.67
N ARG A 165 6.79 15.90 -11.99
CA ARG A 165 5.78 14.85 -12.14
C ARG A 165 4.65 15.35 -13.05
N ASP A 166 4.73 15.04 -14.34
CA ASP A 166 3.63 15.27 -15.30
C ASP A 166 2.58 14.15 -15.12
N ARG A 167 1.58 14.40 -14.26
CA ARG A 167 0.49 13.48 -13.91
C ARG A 167 -0.80 13.84 -14.64
N LYS A 168 -0.73 13.98 -15.96
CA LYS A 168 -1.93 14.26 -16.75
C LYS A 168 -2.96 13.14 -16.63
N PRO A 169 -4.27 13.46 -16.66
CA PRO A 169 -5.31 12.43 -16.70
C PRO A 169 -5.11 11.44 -17.85
N SER A 170 -4.64 11.93 -19.01
CA SER A 170 -4.40 11.10 -20.20
C SER A 170 -3.33 10.02 -20.01
N ALA A 171 -2.37 10.21 -19.10
CA ALA A 171 -1.36 9.20 -18.79
C ALA A 171 -1.97 7.94 -18.15
N HIS A 172 -3.10 8.10 -17.44
CA HIS A 172 -3.76 7.00 -16.72
C HIS A 172 -4.64 6.15 -17.64
N VAL A 173 -5.12 6.70 -18.76
CA VAL A 173 -6.13 6.04 -19.61
C VAL A 173 -5.70 4.65 -20.07
N GLU A 174 -4.47 4.51 -20.56
CA GLU A 174 -3.99 3.23 -21.08
C GLU A 174 -3.77 2.21 -19.95
N ILE A 175 -3.22 2.65 -18.82
CA ILE A 175 -3.03 1.79 -17.65
C ILE A 175 -4.38 1.35 -17.08
N PHE A 176 -5.35 2.25 -17.00
CA PHE A 176 -6.70 1.95 -16.54
C PHE A 176 -7.39 0.91 -17.41
N ARG A 177 -7.22 0.99 -18.74
CA ARG A 177 -7.70 -0.07 -19.66
C ARG A 177 -7.03 -1.41 -19.40
N GLN A 178 -5.70 -1.41 -19.24
CA GLN A 178 -4.94 -2.64 -18.97
C GLN A 178 -5.30 -3.28 -17.64
N LEU A 179 -5.67 -2.47 -16.64
CA LEU A 179 -6.08 -2.92 -15.31
C LEU A 179 -7.59 -3.19 -15.21
N GLY A 180 -8.35 -3.03 -16.29
CA GLY A 180 -9.79 -3.32 -16.30
C GLY A 180 -10.63 -2.35 -15.49
N VAL A 181 -10.18 -1.09 -15.37
CA VAL A 181 -10.94 -0.03 -14.70
C VAL A 181 -12.22 0.27 -15.47
N SER A 182 -13.34 0.31 -14.77
CA SER A 182 -14.62 0.79 -15.31
C SER A 182 -15.01 2.16 -14.76
N ASP A 183 -14.64 2.43 -13.51
CA ASP A 183 -15.12 3.59 -12.75
C ASP A 183 -13.94 4.36 -12.14
N VAL A 184 -14.00 5.69 -12.21
CA VAL A 184 -13.05 6.61 -11.58
C VAL A 184 -13.80 7.46 -10.57
N VAL A 185 -13.35 7.42 -9.31
CA VAL A 185 -13.96 8.17 -8.21
C VAL A 185 -13.00 9.25 -7.73
N ARG A 186 -13.45 10.51 -7.79
CA ARG A 186 -12.74 11.69 -7.28
C ARG A 186 -13.33 12.11 -5.94
N LEU A 187 -12.45 12.19 -4.93
CA LEU A 187 -12.82 12.56 -3.55
C LEU A 187 -12.38 13.98 -3.15
N ASN A 188 -11.51 14.59 -3.95
CA ASN A 188 -11.05 15.95 -3.73
C ASN A 188 -11.77 16.96 -4.65
N GLU A 189 -11.52 18.22 -4.34
CA GLU A 189 -12.08 19.39 -4.98
C GLU A 189 -11.90 19.35 -6.49
N LYS A 190 -12.95 19.75 -7.22
CA LYS A 190 -12.86 19.96 -8.66
C LYS A 190 -11.90 21.11 -8.96
N GLY A 191 -11.04 20.93 -9.94
CA GLY A 191 -10.15 22.00 -10.43
C GLY A 191 -8.74 21.54 -10.80
N ASN A 192 -8.31 20.38 -10.32
CA ASN A 192 -7.02 19.82 -10.73
C ASN A 192 -7.04 19.30 -12.17
N TYR A 193 -8.17 18.75 -12.61
CA TYR A 193 -8.34 18.27 -13.98
C TYR A 193 -9.81 18.19 -14.41
N SER A 194 -10.04 18.17 -15.73
CA SER A 194 -11.35 17.86 -16.32
C SER A 194 -11.63 16.36 -16.41
N ASP A 195 -12.76 15.93 -15.87
CA ASP A 195 -13.29 14.55 -15.95
C ASP A 195 -13.54 14.08 -17.39
N SER A 196 -13.71 15.01 -18.34
CA SER A 196 -13.90 14.71 -19.76
C SER A 196 -12.86 13.75 -20.32
N VAL A 197 -11.60 13.83 -19.89
CA VAL A 197 -10.54 12.92 -20.36
C VAL A 197 -10.85 11.45 -20.04
N PHE A 198 -11.46 11.18 -18.88
CA PHE A 198 -11.86 9.83 -18.49
C PHE A 198 -13.20 9.44 -19.12
N VAL A 199 -14.16 10.36 -19.15
CA VAL A 199 -15.49 10.12 -19.73
C VAL A 199 -15.39 9.82 -21.23
N ASP A 200 -14.64 10.64 -21.98
CA ASP A 200 -14.39 10.45 -23.42
C ASP A 200 -13.61 9.17 -23.71
N ALA A 201 -12.79 8.71 -22.75
CA ALA A 201 -12.08 7.44 -22.83
C ALA A 201 -12.95 6.21 -22.51
N GLY A 202 -14.20 6.42 -22.06
CA GLY A 202 -15.19 5.39 -21.79
C GLY A 202 -15.34 4.97 -20.32
N PHE A 203 -14.71 5.68 -19.39
CA PHE A 203 -14.84 5.41 -17.95
C PHE A 203 -16.05 6.16 -17.37
N ILE A 204 -16.70 5.56 -16.37
CA ILE A 204 -17.69 6.26 -15.56
C ILE A 204 -16.93 7.11 -14.54
N HIS A 205 -17.21 8.41 -14.49
CA HIS A 205 -16.58 9.31 -13.53
C HIS A 205 -17.59 9.77 -12.48
N SER A 206 -17.23 9.63 -11.20
CA SER A 206 -18.06 10.02 -10.06
C SER A 206 -17.32 10.97 -9.13
N ASP A 207 -17.95 12.11 -8.83
CA ASP A 207 -17.46 13.05 -7.82
C ASP A 207 -18.16 12.81 -6.48
N LEU A 208 -17.38 12.40 -5.48
CA LEU A 208 -17.79 12.18 -4.09
C LEU A 208 -16.91 13.04 -3.15
N GLU A 209 -16.94 14.34 -3.38
CA GLU A 209 -16.10 15.33 -2.71
C GLU A 209 -16.41 15.47 -1.21
N PHE A 210 -15.37 15.51 -0.39
CA PHE A 210 -15.42 15.92 1.01
C PHE A 210 -14.08 16.50 1.48
N ASP A 211 -14.14 17.31 2.54
CA ASP A 211 -13.03 18.13 3.04
C ASP A 211 -11.79 17.30 3.37
N ASP A 212 -10.62 17.83 3.01
CA ASP A 212 -9.35 17.19 3.32
C ASP A 212 -9.12 17.03 4.83
N CYS A 213 -8.47 15.94 5.22
CA CYS A 213 -8.23 15.59 6.63
C CYS A 213 -9.50 15.45 7.50
N THR A 214 -10.66 15.16 6.90
CA THR A 214 -11.91 14.84 7.62
C THR A 214 -12.39 13.41 7.35
N CYS A 215 -13.34 12.94 8.17
CA CYS A 215 -14.05 11.68 7.91
C CYS A 215 -15.16 11.89 6.87
N PRO A 216 -15.38 10.95 5.94
CA PRO A 216 -16.47 11.05 4.99
C PRO A 216 -17.82 11.04 5.74
N PRO A 217 -18.76 11.96 5.41
CA PRO A 217 -20.13 11.85 5.89
C PRO A 217 -20.78 10.52 5.47
N SER A 218 -21.72 9.99 6.27
CA SER A 218 -22.36 8.69 5.98
C SER A 218 -22.96 8.60 4.57
N TYR A 219 -23.56 9.68 4.06
CA TYR A 219 -24.13 9.69 2.71
C TYR A 219 -23.07 9.58 1.60
N ILE A 220 -21.83 10.00 1.84
CA ILE A 220 -20.70 9.80 0.90
C ILE A 220 -20.27 8.34 0.92
N VAL A 221 -20.23 7.72 2.11
CA VAL A 221 -19.92 6.28 2.25
C VAL A 221 -20.96 5.44 1.53
N GLU A 222 -22.25 5.69 1.76
CA GLU A 222 -23.35 4.98 1.09
C GLU A 222 -23.26 5.11 -0.44
N ARG A 223 -23.06 6.33 -0.96
CA ARG A 223 -22.89 6.54 -2.40
C ARG A 223 -21.65 5.87 -2.96
N PHE A 224 -20.56 5.82 -2.20
CA PHE A 224 -19.36 5.11 -2.62
C PHE A 224 -19.61 3.61 -2.75
N LEU A 225 -20.32 3.02 -1.78
CA LEU A 225 -20.72 1.61 -1.83
C LEU A 225 -21.65 1.33 -3.02
N ASP A 226 -22.62 2.21 -3.28
CA ASP A 226 -23.50 2.09 -4.46
C ASP A 226 -22.71 2.10 -5.79
N VAL A 227 -21.67 2.94 -5.89
CA VAL A 227 -20.77 2.97 -7.05
C VAL A 227 -19.99 1.65 -7.17
N CYS A 228 -19.46 1.14 -6.07
CA CYS A 228 -18.71 -0.12 -6.05
C CYS A 228 -19.60 -1.31 -6.47
N ASP A 229 -20.83 -1.38 -5.97
CA ASP A 229 -21.78 -2.45 -6.28
C ASP A 229 -22.25 -2.40 -7.75
N ALA A 230 -22.30 -1.21 -8.35
CA ALA A 230 -22.69 -1.02 -9.74
C ALA A 230 -21.52 -1.20 -10.73
N ALA A 231 -20.28 -1.12 -10.27
CA ALA A 231 -19.09 -1.17 -11.11
C ALA A 231 -18.98 -2.52 -11.84
N LYS A 232 -18.61 -2.47 -13.12
CA LYS A 232 -18.45 -3.68 -13.98
C LYS A 232 -17.01 -4.17 -14.03
N GLY A 233 -16.09 -3.44 -13.44
CA GLY A 233 -14.66 -3.69 -13.40
C GLY A 233 -14.04 -3.04 -12.18
N VAL A 234 -12.76 -2.68 -12.29
CA VAL A 234 -12.00 -2.07 -11.19
C VAL A 234 -12.45 -0.62 -10.97
N VAL A 235 -12.54 -0.22 -9.70
CA VAL A 235 -12.81 1.16 -9.28
C VAL A 235 -11.48 1.84 -8.92
N ALA A 236 -11.10 2.85 -9.70
CA ALA A 236 -9.93 3.69 -9.42
C ALA A 236 -10.35 4.89 -8.58
N VAL A 237 -9.82 4.99 -7.35
CA VAL A 237 -10.22 6.01 -6.38
C VAL A 237 -9.04 6.92 -6.07
N HIS A 238 -9.26 8.24 -6.11
CA HIS A 238 -8.25 9.21 -5.70
C HIS A 238 -8.82 10.35 -4.86
N CYS A 239 -7.97 10.89 -4.00
CA CYS A 239 -8.10 12.23 -3.43
C CYS A 239 -6.92 13.07 -3.94
N LEU A 240 -6.40 14.01 -3.13
CA LEU A 240 -5.22 14.76 -3.54
C LEU A 240 -3.96 13.88 -3.63
N ALA A 241 -3.64 13.18 -2.54
CA ALA A 241 -2.44 12.32 -2.44
C ALA A 241 -2.73 10.82 -2.67
N GLY A 242 -4.01 10.41 -2.71
CA GLY A 242 -4.37 9.00 -2.83
C GLY A 242 -4.24 8.19 -1.53
N LEU A 243 -4.12 8.86 -0.37
CA LEU A 243 -3.84 8.23 0.92
C LEU A 243 -5.03 8.28 1.89
N GLY A 244 -5.27 9.40 2.57
CA GLY A 244 -6.24 9.48 3.69
C GLY A 244 -7.69 9.24 3.26
N ARG A 245 -8.27 10.16 2.48
CA ARG A 245 -9.66 10.06 1.99
C ARG A 245 -9.89 8.78 1.17
N THR A 246 -8.97 8.47 0.26
CA THR A 246 -9.00 7.27 -0.59
C THR A 246 -8.98 5.99 0.24
N GLY A 247 -7.99 5.85 1.13
CA GLY A 247 -7.84 4.67 1.98
C GLY A 247 -9.01 4.49 2.93
N THR A 248 -9.61 5.59 3.41
CA THR A 248 -10.79 5.52 4.29
C THR A 248 -11.99 4.89 3.57
N LEU A 249 -12.34 5.37 2.36
CA LEU A 249 -13.50 4.83 1.64
C LEU A 249 -13.27 3.41 1.13
N ILE A 250 -12.09 3.11 0.58
CA ILE A 250 -11.73 1.72 0.21
C ILE A 250 -11.79 0.82 1.46
N GLY A 251 -11.29 1.31 2.60
CA GLY A 251 -11.33 0.61 3.88
C GLY A 251 -12.74 0.32 4.38
N CYS A 252 -13.71 1.20 4.14
CA CYS A 252 -15.12 0.96 4.50
C CYS A 252 -15.77 -0.17 3.68
N HIS A 253 -15.25 -0.46 2.47
CA HIS A 253 -15.76 -1.54 1.62
C HIS A 253 -15.14 -2.91 1.96
N MET A 254 -13.88 -2.95 2.41
CA MET A 254 -13.12 -4.19 2.67
C MET A 254 -13.59 -4.94 3.92
#